data_AF-A0A2V5V729-F1
#
_entry.id   AF-A0A2V5V729-F1
#
_cell.length_a   1.000
_cell.length_b   1.000
_cell.length_c   1.000
_cell.angle_alpha   90.00
_cell.angle_beta   90.00
_cell.angle_gamma   90.00
#
_symmetry.space_group_name_H-M   'P 1'
#
loop_
_entity.id
_entity.type
_entity.pdbx_description
1 polymer ?
#
loop_
_entity_poly.entity_id
_entity_poly.type
_entity_poly.pdbx_seq_one_letter_code
_entity_poly.pdbx_strand_id
1 'polypeptide(L)'
;TGYATLITREAAKVGRRLANEGVIGRFALDFVVVRSNGKWEPYAIEINLRKGGTTHPFLTLQFLTDGTYDSETAIFTAPNGQEKFFVASDHVESPSYRTLTPDDLFDIVVRYKLHFGQTRQTGVVFHMMSALGELGRMGLTAVGNSHEEARATYDRAIAVLDEEARGEAQPATAKP
;
A
#
# COMPACT_ATOMS: atom_id res chain seq x y z
N THR A 1 8.23 10.24 15.05
CA THR A 1 8.78 8.86 15.00
C THR A 1 8.85 8.15 16.35
N GLY A 2 8.46 8.74 17.50
CA GLY A 2 8.73 8.11 18.80
C GLY A 2 8.01 6.79 19.10
N TYR A 3 6.85 6.51 18.53
CA TYR A 3 6.08 5.29 18.84
C TYR A 3 6.37 4.09 17.93
N ALA A 4 6.95 4.29 16.75
CA ALA A 4 7.07 3.23 15.74
C ALA A 4 8.02 2.11 16.20
N THR A 5 9.23 2.48 16.66
CA THR A 5 10.20 1.53 17.22
C THR A 5 9.69 0.88 18.51
N LEU A 6 8.91 1.62 19.29
CA LEU A 6 8.27 1.14 20.51
C LEU A 6 7.28 0.00 20.22
N ILE A 7 6.32 0.19 19.30
CA ILE A 7 5.37 -0.88 18.95
C ILE A 7 6.06 -2.08 18.30
N THR A 8 7.13 -1.87 17.53
CA THR A 8 7.93 -2.96 16.95
C THR A 8 8.60 -3.81 18.04
N ARG A 9 9.17 -3.17 19.07
CA ARG A 9 9.78 -3.86 20.21
C ARG A 9 8.75 -4.65 21.03
N GLU A 10 7.56 -4.10 21.26
CA GLU A 10 6.48 -4.81 21.94
C GLU A 10 5.96 -5.98 21.11
N ALA A 11 5.78 -5.80 19.80
CA ALA A 11 5.38 -6.87 18.89
C ALA A 11 6.39 -8.02 18.86
N ALA A 12 7.68 -7.74 18.95
CA ALA A 12 8.73 -8.76 18.99
C ALA A 12 8.64 -9.67 20.23
N LYS A 13 8.17 -9.16 21.38
CA LYS A 13 7.92 -9.98 22.58
C LYS A 13 6.82 -11.01 22.32
N VAL A 14 5.72 -10.56 21.71
CA VAL A 14 4.60 -11.42 21.33
C VAL A 14 5.04 -12.46 20.30
N GLY A 15 5.79 -12.04 19.27
CA GLY A 15 6.33 -12.95 18.25
C GLY A 15 7.21 -14.06 18.84
N ARG A 16 8.12 -13.73 19.78
CA ARG A 16 8.93 -14.75 20.48
C ARG A 16 8.07 -15.71 21.29
N ARG A 17 7.02 -15.22 21.95
CA ARG A 17 6.11 -16.09 22.70
C ARG A 17 5.37 -17.05 21.76
N LEU A 18 4.80 -16.54 20.67
CA LEU A 18 4.10 -17.37 19.66
C LEU A 18 5.02 -18.45 19.08
N ALA A 19 6.28 -18.10 18.77
CA ALA A 19 7.25 -19.06 18.27
C ALA A 19 7.55 -20.17 19.29
N ASN A 20 7.65 -19.85 20.59
CA ASN A 20 7.84 -20.84 21.65
C ASN A 20 6.62 -21.78 21.80
N GLU A 21 5.42 -21.31 21.45
CA GLU A 21 4.20 -22.12 21.41
C GLU A 21 4.07 -22.94 20.10
N GLY A 22 5.06 -22.88 19.21
CA GLY A 22 5.06 -23.64 17.95
C GLY A 22 4.26 -22.99 16.82
N VAL A 23 3.86 -21.72 16.95
CA VAL A 23 3.16 -21.00 15.88
C VAL A 23 4.13 -20.71 14.73
N ILE A 24 3.77 -21.16 13.53
CA ILE A 24 4.53 -20.91 12.30
C ILE A 24 3.65 -20.12 11.35
N GLY A 25 4.07 -18.90 11.01
CA GLY A 25 3.36 -18.06 10.05
C GLY A 25 3.47 -16.57 10.33
N ARG A 26 2.70 -15.78 9.58
CA ARG A 26 2.58 -14.33 9.80
C ARG A 26 1.41 -14.05 10.74
N PHE A 27 1.59 -13.04 11.57
CA PHE A 27 0.53 -12.46 12.39
C PHE A 27 0.58 -10.93 12.27
N ALA A 28 -0.52 -10.28 12.61
CA ALA A 28 -0.57 -8.84 12.83
C ALA A 28 -0.93 -8.57 14.30
N LEU A 29 -0.43 -7.45 14.82
CA LEU A 29 -0.68 -6.99 16.17
C LEU A 29 -1.03 -5.52 16.10
N ASP A 30 -2.22 -5.17 16.58
CA ASP A 30 -2.73 -3.82 16.51
C ASP A 30 -2.52 -3.12 17.85
N PHE A 31 -2.07 -1.87 17.78
CA PHE A 31 -1.79 -1.04 18.94
C PHE A 31 -2.59 0.25 18.89
N VAL A 32 -3.08 0.68 20.04
CA VAL A 32 -3.41 2.08 20.30
C VAL A 32 -2.25 2.69 21.06
N VAL A 33 -1.70 3.81 20.58
CA VAL A 33 -0.61 4.51 21.26
C VAL A 33 -1.10 5.87 21.70
N VAL A 34 -1.02 6.15 23.01
CA VAL A 34 -1.35 7.46 23.57
C VAL A 34 -0.07 8.24 23.84
N ARG A 35 -0.17 9.56 23.74
CA ARG A 35 0.88 10.47 24.18
C ARG A 35 0.44 11.19 25.44
N SER A 36 1.10 10.92 26.55
CA SER A 36 0.84 11.56 27.85
C SER A 36 2.15 12.08 28.44
N ASN A 37 2.16 13.32 28.94
CA ASN A 37 3.34 13.95 29.53
C ASN A 37 4.62 13.83 28.67
N GLY A 38 4.47 13.96 27.35
CA GLY A 38 5.56 13.86 26.38
C GLY A 38 6.05 12.44 26.07
N LYS A 39 5.55 11.41 26.76
CA LYS A 39 5.90 9.99 26.55
C LYS A 39 4.84 9.29 25.69
N TRP A 40 5.28 8.30 24.93
CA TRP A 40 4.41 7.40 24.17
C TRP A 40 4.17 6.12 24.99
N GLU A 41 2.92 5.72 25.11
CA GLU A 41 2.51 4.51 25.83
C GLU A 41 1.70 3.62 24.88
N PRO A 42 2.19 2.41 24.55
CA PRO A 42 1.54 1.50 23.61
C PRO A 42 0.61 0.52 24.35
N TYR A 43 -0.59 0.33 23.82
CA TYR A 43 -1.53 -0.68 24.27
C TYR A 43 -1.82 -1.64 23.11
N ALA A 44 -1.38 -2.90 23.23
CA ALA A 44 -1.79 -3.93 22.28
C ALA A 44 -3.28 -4.25 22.50
N ILE A 45 -4.07 -4.20 21.44
CA ILE A 45 -5.54 -4.36 21.52
C ILE A 45 -6.05 -5.62 20.82
N GLU A 46 -5.36 -6.08 19.77
CA GLU A 46 -5.81 -7.21 18.96
C GLU A 46 -4.61 -7.95 18.36
N ILE A 47 -4.71 -9.29 18.32
CA ILE A 47 -3.80 -10.15 17.59
C ILE A 47 -4.56 -10.91 16.49
N ASN A 48 -3.99 -10.90 15.28
CA ASN A 48 -4.52 -11.60 14.12
C ASN A 48 -3.53 -12.66 13.66
N LEU A 49 -3.82 -13.95 13.92
CA LEU A 49 -2.98 -15.08 13.50
C LEU A 49 -3.22 -15.46 12.02
N ARG A 50 -3.00 -14.50 11.12
CA ARG A 50 -3.15 -14.65 9.67
C ARG A 50 -2.42 -13.53 8.94
N LYS A 51 -2.35 -13.63 7.61
CA LYS A 51 -1.97 -12.49 6.75
C LYS A 51 -3.10 -11.43 6.82
N GLY A 52 -2.76 -10.22 7.25
CA GLY A 52 -3.66 -9.06 7.25
C GLY A 52 -3.61 -8.26 5.95
N GLY A 53 -4.48 -7.25 5.82
CA GLY A 53 -4.54 -6.39 4.63
C GLY A 53 -3.23 -5.63 4.35
N THR A 54 -2.42 -5.36 5.37
CA THR A 54 -1.10 -4.72 5.25
C THR A 54 -0.01 -5.65 4.74
N THR A 55 -0.23 -6.97 4.74
CA THR A 55 0.78 -7.95 4.33
C THR A 55 1.07 -7.84 2.84
N HIS A 56 0.04 -7.71 2.00
CA HIS A 56 0.22 -7.64 0.55
C HIS A 56 1.00 -6.38 0.12
N PRO A 57 0.61 -5.15 0.51
CA PRO A 57 1.36 -3.95 0.15
C PRO A 57 2.81 -3.96 0.63
N PHE A 58 3.06 -4.42 1.87
CA PHE A 58 4.43 -4.51 2.40
C PHE A 58 5.29 -5.50 1.59
N LEU A 59 4.75 -6.68 1.26
CA LEU A 59 5.46 -7.65 0.45
C LEU A 59 5.67 -7.14 -0.98
N THR A 60 4.68 -6.47 -1.57
CA THR A 60 4.81 -5.83 -2.89
C THR A 60 5.96 -4.83 -2.89
N LEU A 61 6.05 -3.95 -1.88
CA LEU A 61 7.18 -3.04 -1.74
C LEU A 61 8.50 -3.80 -1.64
N GLN A 62 8.56 -4.82 -0.78
CA GLN A 62 9.77 -5.62 -0.58
C GLN A 62 10.25 -6.29 -1.88
N PHE A 63 9.35 -6.94 -2.62
CA PHE A 63 9.70 -7.62 -3.87
C PHE A 63 10.09 -6.67 -5.01
N LEU A 64 9.47 -5.50 -5.09
CA LEU A 64 9.76 -4.55 -6.18
C LEU A 64 11.01 -3.72 -5.93
N THR A 65 11.44 -3.60 -4.68
CA THR A 65 12.57 -2.76 -4.30
C THR A 65 13.82 -3.55 -3.92
N ASP A 66 13.67 -4.86 -3.66
CA ASP A 66 14.63 -5.69 -2.93
C ASP A 66 15.03 -5.08 -1.58
N GLY A 67 14.15 -4.26 -1.00
CA GLY A 67 14.42 -3.50 0.20
C GLY A 67 14.18 -4.29 1.49
N THR A 68 14.57 -3.68 2.61
CA THR A 68 14.47 -4.27 3.94
C THR A 68 13.93 -3.27 4.96
N TYR A 69 13.14 -3.77 5.91
CA TYR A 69 12.68 -3.01 7.06
C TYR A 69 13.62 -3.22 8.24
N ASP A 70 14.16 -2.14 8.79
CA ASP A 70 14.94 -2.16 10.03
C ASP A 70 14.02 -1.89 11.23
N SER A 71 13.92 -2.87 12.11
CA SER A 71 13.08 -2.80 13.31
C SER A 71 13.59 -1.84 14.39
N GLU A 72 14.89 -1.52 14.41
CA GLU A 72 15.46 -0.61 15.41
C GLU A 72 15.23 0.85 15.06
N THR A 73 15.18 1.18 13.77
CA THR A 73 14.90 2.54 13.28
C THR A 73 13.44 2.72 12.84
N ALA A 74 12.73 1.63 12.59
CA ALA A 74 11.39 1.58 12.00
C ALA A 74 11.33 2.19 10.58
N ILE A 75 12.41 2.03 9.81
CA ILE A 75 12.57 2.59 8.47
C ILE A 75 12.72 1.44 7.46
N PHE A 76 12.10 1.60 6.30
CA PHE A 76 12.29 0.71 5.15
C PHE A 76 13.24 1.36 4.15
N THR A 77 14.27 0.63 3.72
CA THR A 77 15.26 1.11 2.73
C THR A 77 15.42 0.13 1.58
N ALA A 78 15.61 0.65 0.38
CA ALA A 78 16.08 -0.12 -0.77
C ALA A 78 17.60 -0.36 -0.69
N PRO A 79 18.18 -1.31 -1.46
CA PRO A 79 19.61 -1.66 -1.39
C PRO A 79 20.58 -0.50 -1.64
N ASN A 80 20.15 0.54 -2.37
CA ASN A 80 20.92 1.75 -2.60
C ASN A 80 20.89 2.75 -1.42
N GLY A 81 20.28 2.39 -0.30
CA GLY A 81 20.12 3.23 0.89
C GLY A 81 18.93 4.20 0.81
N GLN A 82 18.18 4.24 -0.29
CA GLN A 82 17.02 5.11 -0.42
C GLN A 82 15.88 4.62 0.47
N GLU A 83 15.42 5.48 1.39
CA GLU A 83 14.18 5.23 2.13
C GLU A 83 13.00 5.15 1.18
N LYS A 84 12.11 4.18 1.40
CA LYS A 84 10.90 3.99 0.62
C LYS A 84 9.67 4.11 1.49
N PHE A 85 8.68 4.81 0.96
CA PHE A 85 7.39 5.05 1.60
C PHE A 85 6.30 4.60 0.66
N PHE A 86 5.16 4.20 1.22
CA PHE A 86 4.01 3.86 0.39
C PHE A 86 2.70 4.31 1.02
N VAL A 87 1.72 4.56 0.16
CA VAL A 87 0.30 4.64 0.51
C VAL A 87 -0.39 3.47 -0.19
N ALA A 88 -1.14 2.68 0.56
CA ALA A 88 -1.86 1.54 0.01
C ALA A 88 -3.34 1.61 0.40
N SER A 89 -4.18 1.18 -0.52
CA SER A 89 -5.61 0.96 -0.31
C SER A 89 -6.01 -0.31 -1.04
N ASP A 90 -6.85 -1.13 -0.42
CA ASP A 90 -7.51 -2.30 -1.02
C ASP A 90 -8.97 -1.99 -1.40
N HIS A 91 -9.37 -0.72 -1.27
CA HIS A 91 -10.76 -0.26 -1.39
C HIS A 91 -10.82 1.10 -2.08
N VAL A 92 -10.13 1.23 -3.21
CA VAL A 92 -10.38 2.35 -4.14
C VAL A 92 -11.64 1.99 -4.92
N GLU A 93 -12.72 2.70 -4.62
CA GLU A 93 -14.05 2.37 -5.14
C GLU A 93 -14.79 3.62 -5.61
N SER A 94 -15.37 3.53 -6.80
CA SER A 94 -16.34 4.49 -7.31
C SER A 94 -17.30 3.79 -8.27
N PRO A 95 -18.62 4.07 -8.22
CA PRO A 95 -19.55 3.55 -9.22
C PRO A 95 -19.16 3.91 -10.66
N SER A 96 -18.48 5.04 -10.88
CA SER A 96 -18.00 5.45 -12.20
C SER A 96 -16.91 4.52 -12.75
N TYR A 97 -16.13 3.85 -11.90
CA TYR A 97 -15.07 2.96 -12.36
C TYR A 97 -15.58 1.67 -13.01
N ARG A 98 -16.88 1.35 -12.87
CA ARG A 98 -17.50 0.20 -13.55
C ARG A 98 -17.46 0.29 -15.08
N THR A 99 -17.25 1.49 -15.63
CA THR A 99 -17.10 1.67 -17.08
C THR A 99 -15.73 1.21 -17.57
N LEU A 100 -14.74 1.16 -16.68
CA LEU A 100 -13.37 0.79 -17.03
C LEU A 100 -13.21 -0.73 -17.03
N THR A 101 -12.60 -1.25 -18.08
CA THR A 101 -12.07 -2.61 -18.11
C THR A 101 -10.63 -2.64 -17.54
N PRO A 102 -10.10 -3.83 -17.20
CA PRO A 102 -8.69 -3.96 -16.86
C PRO A 102 -7.74 -3.48 -17.97
N ASP A 103 -8.12 -3.65 -19.24
CA ASP A 103 -7.32 -3.18 -20.39
C ASP A 103 -7.30 -1.65 -20.45
N ASP A 104 -8.45 -0.98 -20.24
CA ASP A 104 -8.51 0.49 -20.15
C ASP A 104 -7.64 1.01 -18.99
N LEU A 105 -7.67 0.33 -17.84
CA LEU A 105 -6.80 0.66 -16.70
C LEU A 105 -5.31 0.57 -17.10
N PHE A 106 -4.89 -0.47 -17.83
CA PHE A 106 -3.51 -0.57 -18.31
C PHE A 106 -3.15 0.60 -19.25
N ASP A 107 -4.04 0.94 -20.18
CA ASP A 107 -3.85 2.05 -21.11
C ASP A 107 -3.71 3.39 -20.38
N ILE A 108 -4.56 3.65 -19.38
CA ILE A 108 -4.49 4.84 -18.52
C ILE A 108 -3.14 4.88 -17.79
N VAL A 109 -2.74 3.77 -17.17
CA VAL A 109 -1.50 3.68 -16.40
C VAL A 109 -0.26 3.96 -17.25
N VAL A 110 -0.25 3.50 -18.51
CA VAL A 110 0.83 3.79 -19.46
C VAL A 110 0.75 5.24 -19.93
N ARG A 111 -0.42 5.72 -20.38
CA ARG A 111 -0.64 7.07 -20.92
C ARG A 111 -0.21 8.15 -19.93
N TYR A 112 -0.58 8.00 -18.66
CA TYR A 112 -0.29 8.96 -17.60
C TYR A 112 1.00 8.68 -16.82
N LYS A 113 1.75 7.62 -17.21
CA LYS A 113 3.01 7.20 -16.58
C LYS A 113 2.85 6.97 -15.07
N LEU A 114 1.78 6.27 -14.68
CA LEU A 114 1.50 5.93 -13.28
C LEU A 114 2.20 4.67 -12.82
N HIS A 115 2.60 3.80 -13.76
CA HIS A 115 3.21 2.50 -13.44
C HIS A 115 4.46 2.64 -12.57
N PHE A 116 4.70 1.63 -11.75
CA PHE A 116 5.94 1.50 -11.01
C PHE A 116 7.14 1.41 -11.96
N GLY A 117 8.06 2.38 -11.86
CA GLY A 117 9.29 2.44 -12.63
C GLY A 117 10.47 1.86 -11.87
N GLN A 118 11.13 0.85 -12.43
CA GLN A 118 12.23 0.12 -11.78
C GLN A 118 13.47 0.98 -11.48
N THR A 119 13.76 1.99 -12.31
CA THR A 119 14.96 2.84 -12.14
C THR A 119 14.92 3.66 -10.86
N ARG A 120 13.78 4.30 -10.57
CA ARG A 120 13.59 5.09 -9.34
C ARG A 120 12.92 4.27 -8.24
N GLN A 121 12.39 3.09 -8.56
CA GLN A 121 11.57 2.27 -7.69
C GLN A 121 10.44 3.09 -7.04
N THR A 122 9.69 3.81 -7.88
CA THR A 122 8.53 4.64 -7.49
C THR A 122 7.41 4.50 -8.52
N GLY A 123 6.19 4.86 -8.14
CA GLY A 123 5.00 4.73 -8.97
C GLY A 123 3.95 3.83 -8.32
N VAL A 124 2.94 3.43 -9.08
CA VAL A 124 1.77 2.71 -8.59
C VAL A 124 1.77 1.26 -9.06
N VAL A 125 1.36 0.38 -8.15
CA VAL A 125 1.06 -1.02 -8.43
C VAL A 125 -0.43 -1.23 -8.15
N PHE A 126 -1.19 -1.57 -9.17
CA PHE A 126 -2.62 -1.90 -9.04
C PHE A 126 -2.79 -3.37 -8.70
N HIS A 127 -3.80 -3.68 -7.89
CA HIS A 127 -4.13 -5.02 -7.44
C HIS A 127 -5.65 -5.24 -7.39
N MET A 128 -6.07 -6.51 -7.40
CA MET A 128 -7.49 -6.91 -7.38
C MET A 128 -8.35 -6.31 -8.51
N MET A 129 -7.77 -6.12 -9.70
CA MET A 129 -8.41 -5.46 -10.85
C MET A 129 -9.62 -6.23 -11.41
N SER A 130 -9.79 -7.52 -11.07
CA SER A 130 -10.94 -8.31 -11.50
C SER A 130 -12.28 -7.78 -11.00
N ALA A 131 -12.29 -6.99 -9.92
CA ALA A 131 -13.49 -6.36 -9.36
C ALA A 131 -13.83 -5.00 -10.02
N LEU A 132 -13.00 -4.51 -10.96
CA LEU A 132 -13.14 -3.17 -11.51
C LEU A 132 -14.45 -3.01 -12.30
N GLY A 133 -14.69 -3.84 -13.31
CA GLY A 133 -15.89 -3.71 -14.14
C GLY A 133 -17.21 -4.01 -13.40
N GLU A 134 -17.22 -5.00 -12.50
CA GLU A 134 -18.44 -5.39 -11.79
C GLU A 134 -18.75 -4.49 -10.59
N LEU A 135 -17.73 -4.15 -9.79
CA LEU A 135 -17.89 -3.46 -8.52
C LEU A 135 -17.41 -2.01 -8.57
N GLY A 136 -16.68 -1.60 -9.60
CA GLY A 136 -16.01 -0.29 -9.63
C GLY A 136 -14.90 -0.20 -8.60
N ARG A 137 -14.31 -1.35 -8.23
CA ARG A 137 -13.36 -1.44 -7.12
C ARG A 137 -12.05 -2.07 -7.56
N MET A 138 -10.97 -1.53 -7.01
CA MET A 138 -9.64 -2.11 -7.08
C MET A 138 -8.83 -1.70 -5.85
N GLY A 139 -7.63 -2.24 -5.75
CA GLY A 139 -6.64 -1.73 -4.83
C GLY A 139 -5.42 -1.18 -5.55
N LEU A 140 -4.65 -0.36 -4.84
CA LEU A 140 -3.38 0.13 -5.32
C LEU A 140 -2.35 0.30 -4.20
N THR A 141 -1.07 0.31 -4.56
CA THR A 141 0.06 0.66 -3.69
C THR A 141 0.92 1.67 -4.43
N ALA A 142 0.93 2.92 -3.94
CA ALA A 142 1.71 4.01 -4.48
C ALA A 142 3.01 4.16 -3.68
N VAL A 143 4.16 4.02 -4.34
CA VAL A 143 5.50 4.04 -3.73
C VAL A 143 6.24 5.33 -4.08
N GLY A 144 6.88 5.95 -3.09
CA GLY A 144 7.69 7.17 -3.23
C GLY A 144 8.97 7.13 -2.39
N ASN A 145 9.84 8.11 -2.61
CA ASN A 145 11.09 8.34 -1.85
C ASN A 145 10.90 9.26 -0.64
N SER A 146 9.69 9.77 -0.44
CA SER A 146 9.26 10.48 0.75
C SER A 146 7.78 10.18 1.03
N HIS A 147 7.30 10.51 2.23
CA HIS A 147 5.86 10.42 2.55
C HIS A 147 5.02 11.27 1.57
N GLU A 148 5.52 12.47 1.25
CA GLU A 148 4.87 13.42 0.35
C GLU A 148 4.85 12.89 -1.08
N GLU A 149 5.94 12.31 -1.59
CA GLU A 149 5.98 11.73 -2.94
C GLU A 149 5.03 10.52 -3.05
N ALA A 150 5.01 9.64 -2.05
CA ALA A 150 4.10 8.50 -2.04
C ALA A 150 2.63 8.95 -2.01
N ARG A 151 2.32 9.98 -1.21
CA ARG A 151 0.98 10.55 -1.12
C ARG A 151 0.57 11.26 -2.42
N ALA A 152 1.44 12.10 -2.98
CA ALA A 152 1.18 12.78 -4.24
C ALA A 152 0.99 11.78 -5.40
N THR A 153 1.75 10.67 -5.40
CA THR A 153 1.60 9.59 -6.37
C THR A 153 0.24 8.90 -6.24
N TYR A 154 -0.21 8.63 -5.01
CA TYR A 154 -1.55 8.09 -4.72
C TYR A 154 -2.63 9.05 -5.22
N ASP A 155 -2.60 10.31 -4.77
CA ASP A 155 -3.64 11.29 -5.07
C ASP A 155 -3.73 11.57 -6.58
N ARG A 156 -2.57 11.60 -7.28
CA ARG A 156 -2.53 11.71 -8.74
C ARG A 156 -3.17 10.52 -9.43
N ALA A 157 -2.92 9.30 -8.96
CA ALA A 157 -3.53 8.11 -9.56
C ALA A 157 -5.05 8.15 -9.42
N ILE A 158 -5.58 8.49 -8.24
CA ILE A 158 -7.02 8.65 -8.02
C ILE A 158 -7.60 9.73 -8.93
N ALA A 159 -6.97 10.90 -9.01
CA ALA A 159 -7.46 12.00 -9.84
C ALA A 159 -7.55 11.63 -11.34
N VAL A 160 -6.54 10.92 -11.87
CA VAL A 160 -6.54 10.44 -13.25
C VAL A 160 -7.65 9.42 -13.51
N LEU A 161 -7.86 8.49 -12.58
CA LEU A 161 -8.93 7.49 -12.70
C LEU A 161 -10.31 8.13 -12.65
N ASP A 162 -10.50 9.11 -11.76
CA ASP A 162 -11.75 9.88 -11.68
C ASP A 162 -12.03 10.65 -12.97
N GLU A 163 -10.99 11.18 -13.62
CA GLU A 163 -11.11 11.89 -14.89
C GLU A 163 -11.46 10.95 -16.04
N GLU A 164 -10.71 9.86 -16.23
CA GLU A 164 -10.93 8.92 -17.33
C GLU A 164 -12.28 8.19 -17.21
N ALA A 165 -12.70 7.81 -16.00
CA ALA A 165 -14.00 7.19 -15.76
C ALA A 165 -15.19 8.14 -16.01
N ARG A 166 -14.97 9.46 -16.02
CA ARG A 166 -15.97 10.45 -16.44
C ARG A 166 -15.91 10.72 -17.94
N GLY A 167 -14.73 10.61 -18.55
CA GLY A 167 -14.47 10.89 -19.96
C GLY A 167 -14.96 9.81 -20.93
N GLU A 168 -14.96 8.53 -20.53
CA GLU A 168 -15.45 7.42 -21.35
C GLU A 168 -16.98 7.34 -21.51
N ALA A 169 -17.72 8.24 -20.87
CA ALA A 169 -19.15 8.43 -21.14
C ALA A 169 -19.44 9.07 -22.53
N GLN A 170 -18.43 9.29 -23.38
CA GLN A 170 -18.61 9.60 -24.80
C GLN A 170 -18.38 8.34 -25.65
N PRO A 171 -19.38 7.90 -26.43
CA PRO A 171 -19.30 6.65 -27.16
C PRO A 171 -18.13 6.69 -28.14
N ALA A 172 -17.33 5.63 -28.12
CA ALA A 172 -16.34 5.36 -29.14
C ALA A 172 -17.04 5.49 -30.51
N THR A 173 -16.62 6.51 -31.26
CA THR A 173 -17.00 6.63 -32.66
C THR A 173 -16.52 5.37 -33.36
N ALA A 174 -17.47 4.61 -33.90
CA ALA A 174 -17.20 3.40 -34.65
C ALA A 174 -16.12 3.69 -35.71
N LYS A 175 -15.00 2.95 -35.63
CA LYS A 175 -14.04 2.96 -36.73
C LYS A 175 -14.67 2.28 -37.96
N PRO A 176 -14.38 2.80 -39.16
CA PRO A 176 -14.98 2.36 -40.42
C PRO A 176 -14.62 0.93 -40.80
#